data_AF-A0A941NL59-F1
#
_entry.id   AF-A0A941NL59-F1
#
_cell.length_a   1.000
_cell.length_b   1.000
_cell.length_c   1.000
_cell.angle_alpha   90.00
_cell.angle_beta   90.00
_cell.angle_gamma   90.00
#
_symmetry.space_group_name_H-M   'P 1'
#
loop_
_entity.id
_entity.type
_entity.pdbx_description
1 polymer ?
#
loop_
_entity_poly.entity_id
_entity_poly.type
_entity_poly.pdbx_seq_one_letter_code
_entity_poly.pdbx_strand_id
1 'polypeptide(L)' 'MPTNTKPPVSRRSLLKFIGATGGSALMYDTMVAMGYTGTSDFTGPIKLPGDAKGASVLILGAGLAGMTAAYELRKA' A
#
# COMPACT_ATOMS: atom_id res chain seq x y z
N MET A 1 9.34 -35.09 6.53
CA MET A 1 10.53 -34.47 5.90
C MET A 1 10.30 -32.96 5.84
N PRO A 2 11.12 -32.12 6.48
CA PRO A 2 11.04 -30.67 6.26
C PRO A 2 11.51 -30.35 4.84
N THR A 3 10.64 -29.79 4.01
CA THR A 3 11.00 -29.32 2.66
C THR A 3 11.81 -28.04 2.81
N ASN A 4 13.13 -28.15 2.61
CA ASN A 4 14.09 -27.05 2.60
C ASN A 4 13.83 -26.12 1.41
N THR A 5 12.79 -25.29 1.50
CA THR A 5 12.57 -24.19 0.56
C THR A 5 13.02 -22.90 1.26
N LYS A 6 14.21 -22.42 0.90
CA LYS A 6 14.63 -21.05 1.23
C LYS A 6 13.50 -20.12 0.79
N PRO A 7 12.93 -19.28 1.67
CA PRO A 7 11.87 -18.38 1.25
C PRO A 7 12.41 -17.57 0.05
N PRO A 8 11.66 -17.51 -1.07
CA PRO A 8 12.09 -16.76 -2.24
C PRO A 8 12.40 -15.33 -1.81
N VAL A 9 13.43 -14.73 -2.42
CA VAL A 9 13.78 -13.34 -2.14
C VAL A 9 12.52 -12.49 -2.30
N SER A 10 12.08 -11.88 -1.20
CA SER A 10 10.90 -11.03 -1.17
C SER A 10 11.31 -9.57 -1.29
N ARG A 11 10.43 -8.74 -1.85
CA ARG A 11 10.61 -7.27 -1.87
C ARG A 11 10.94 -6.72 -0.47
N ARG A 12 10.23 -7.20 0.54
CA ARG A 12 10.45 -6.83 1.93
C ARG A 12 11.83 -7.25 2.45
N SER A 13 12.31 -8.46 2.13
CA SER A 13 13.64 -8.90 2.57
C SER A 13 14.77 -8.15 1.87
N LEU A 14 14.59 -7.80 0.59
CA LEU A 14 15.54 -6.97 -0.16
C LEU A 14 15.64 -5.57 0.44
N LEU A 15 14.51 -4.88 0.62
CA LEU A 15 14.49 -3.53 1.18
C LEU A 15 14.99 -3.49 2.63
N LYS A 16 14.69 -4.52 3.43
CA LYS A 16 15.26 -4.67 4.77
C LYS A 16 16.77 -4.79 4.75
N PHE A 17 17.32 -5.58 3.82
CA PHE A 17 18.76 -5.72 3.66
C PHE A 17 19.42 -4.40 3.26
N ILE A 18 18.86 -3.70 2.25
CA ILE A 18 19.35 -2.38 1.81
C ILE A 18 19.30 -1.37 2.96
N GLY A 19 18.19 -1.32 3.70
CA GLY A 19 18.06 -0.44 4.87
C GLY A 19 19.07 -0.76 5.98
N ALA A 20 19.38 -2.04 6.20
CA ALA A 20 20.35 -2.48 7.19
C ALA A 20 21.80 -2.17 6.79
N THR A 21 22.14 -2.22 5.49
CA THR A 21 23.52 -2.03 5.01
C THR A 21 23.84 -0.61 4.56
N GLY A 22 22.86 0.12 4.02
CA GLY A 22 23.02 1.47 3.46
C GLY A 22 22.11 2.55 4.07
N GLY A 23 21.33 2.20 5.11
CA GLY A 23 20.47 3.15 5.82
C GLY A 23 19.14 3.45 5.14
N SER A 24 18.32 4.26 5.80
CA SER A 24 16.94 4.56 5.38
C SER A 24 16.85 5.37 4.09
N ALA A 25 17.81 6.27 3.84
CA ALA A 25 17.85 7.09 2.63
C ALA A 25 18.06 6.24 1.37
N LEU A 26 19.03 5.33 1.39
CA LEU A 26 19.28 4.41 0.28
C LEU A 26 18.11 3.45 0.09
N MET A 27 17.54 2.92 1.18
CA MET A 27 16.32 2.13 1.10
C MET A 27 15.19 2.91 0.41
N TYR A 28 14.96 4.17 0.82
CA TYR A 28 13.91 5.01 0.23
C TYR A 28 14.16 5.27 -1.26
N ASP A 29 15.38 5.63 -1.65
CA ASP A 29 15.74 5.84 -3.05
C ASP A 29 15.54 4.57 -3.90
N THR A 30 15.92 3.40 -3.37
CA THR A 30 15.63 2.12 -4.04
C THR A 30 14.13 1.86 -4.15
N MET A 31 13.31 2.23 -3.16
CA MET A 31 11.85 2.14 -3.28
C MET A 31 11.29 3.08 -4.36
N VAL A 32 11.84 4.28 -4.50
CA VAL A 32 11.49 5.24 -5.56
C VAL A 32 11.83 4.66 -6.92
N ALA A 33 13.07 4.19 -7.10
CA ALA A 33 13.54 3.58 -8.35
C ALA A 33 12.73 2.33 -8.74
N MET A 34 12.23 1.56 -7.76
CA MET A 34 11.35 0.41 -7.98
C MET A 34 9.87 0.76 -8.18
N GLY A 35 9.49 2.03 -8.06
CA GLY A 35 8.11 2.49 -8.21
C GLY A 35 7.18 2.15 -7.05
N TYR A 36 7.71 1.88 -5.84
CA TYR A 36 6.89 1.56 -4.65
C TYR A 36 6.52 2.79 -3.81
N THR A 37 7.28 3.86 -3.92
CA THR A 37 7.04 5.12 -3.19
C THR A 37 6.71 6.21 -4.19
N GLY A 38 5.47 6.18 -4.68
CA GLY A 38 4.87 7.28 -5.42
C GLY A 38 4.06 8.18 -4.49
N THR A 39 4.14 9.48 -4.69
CA THR A 39 3.17 10.42 -4.10
C THR A 39 1.87 10.37 -4.88
N SER A 40 0.76 10.69 -4.22
CA SER A 40 -0.51 10.90 -4.91
C SER A 40 -0.55 12.33 -5.44
N ASP A 41 -0.81 12.51 -6.74
CA ASP A 41 -1.05 13.83 -7.34
C ASP A 41 -2.53 14.25 -7.23
N PHE A 42 -3.33 13.50 -6.47
CA PHE A 42 -4.77 13.76 -6.31
C PHE A 42 -5.02 15.00 -5.45
N THR A 43 -5.61 16.03 -6.05
CA THR A 43 -5.90 17.33 -5.42
C THR A 43 -7.40 17.65 -5.31
N GLY A 44 -8.25 16.85 -5.96
CA GLY A 44 -9.69 17.12 -6.05
C GLY A 44 -10.52 16.51 -4.90
N PRO A 45 -11.81 16.87 -4.78
CA PRO A 45 -12.74 16.13 -3.93
C PRO A 45 -12.99 14.74 -4.51
N ILE A 46 -13.06 13.72 -3.64
CA ILE A 46 -13.46 12.37 -4.04
C ILE A 46 -14.94 12.43 -4.47
N LYS A 47 -15.21 12.09 -5.73
CA LYS A 47 -16.58 11.92 -6.25
C LYS A 47 -16.76 10.46 -6.60
N LEU A 48 -17.78 9.83 -6.02
CA LEU A 48 -18.16 8.45 -6.28
C LEU A 48 -19.36 8.45 -7.24
N PRO A 49 -19.16 8.35 -8.57
CA PRO A 49 -20.25 8.23 -9.51
C PRO A 49 -20.87 6.83 -9.48
N GLY A 50 -22.21 6.71 -9.56
CA GLY A 50 -22.92 5.44 -9.66
C GLY A 50 -24.16 5.35 -8.75
N ASP A 51 -24.82 4.19 -8.74
CA ASP A 51 -25.88 3.84 -7.79
C ASP A 51 -25.38 2.68 -6.91
N ALA A 52 -24.92 3.00 -5.70
CA ALA A 52 -24.31 2.02 -4.78
C ALA A 52 -25.34 1.09 -4.09
N LYS A 53 -26.63 1.17 -4.47
CA LYS A 53 -27.70 0.42 -3.81
C LYS A 53 -27.43 -1.09 -3.77
N GLY A 54 -27.36 -1.61 -2.55
CA GLY A 54 -27.16 -3.03 -2.26
C GLY A 54 -25.71 -3.51 -2.30
N ALA A 55 -24.73 -2.64 -2.55
CA ALA A 55 -23.33 -3.01 -2.55
C ALA A 55 -22.81 -3.22 -1.11
N SER A 56 -22.07 -4.31 -0.89
CA SER A 56 -21.33 -4.56 0.35
C SER A 56 -19.83 -4.43 0.09
N VAL A 57 -19.15 -3.59 0.87
CA VAL A 57 -17.71 -3.32 0.71
C VAL A 57 -16.96 -3.72 1.98
N LEU A 58 -15.91 -4.54 1.82
CA LEU A 58 -14.96 -4.86 2.90
C LEU A 58 -13.70 -4.00 2.76
N ILE A 59 -13.41 -3.20 3.78
CA ILE A 59 -12.20 -2.37 3.85
C ILE A 59 -11.14 -3.09 4.68
N LEU A 60 -10.03 -3.50 4.04
CA LEU A 60 -8.92 -4.20 4.70
C LEU A 60 -7.93 -3.22 5.32
N GLY A 61 -8.29 -2.72 6.51
CA GLY A 61 -7.44 -1.87 7.36
C GLY A 61 -8.08 -0.54 7.72
N ALA A 62 -7.97 -0.14 8.99
CA ALA A 62 -8.60 1.06 9.56
C ALA A 62 -7.63 2.25 9.77
N GLY A 63 -6.60 2.36 8.91
CA GLY A 63 -5.71 3.52 8.90
C GLY A 63 -6.34 4.74 8.20
N LEU A 64 -5.56 5.81 7.99
CA LEU A 64 -6.04 7.05 7.34
C LEU A 64 -6.75 6.74 6.01
N ALA A 65 -6.11 5.99 5.11
CA ALA A 65 -6.70 5.62 3.83
C ALA A 65 -8.01 4.81 3.96
N GLY A 66 -8.08 3.90 4.95
CA GLY A 66 -9.24 3.05 5.17
C GLY A 66 -10.43 3.83 5.76
N MET A 67 -10.17 4.70 6.74
CA MET A 67 -11.20 5.56 7.33
C MET A 67 -11.69 6.62 6.34
N THR A 68 -10.80 7.19 5.51
CA THR A 68 -11.23 8.12 4.44
C THR A 68 -12.10 7.41 3.41
N ALA A 69 -11.74 6.19 3.00
CA ALA A 69 -12.56 5.40 2.09
C ALA A 69 -13.92 5.06 2.70
N ALA A 70 -13.96 4.62 3.97
CA ALA A 70 -15.21 4.32 4.67
C ALA A 70 -16.13 5.55 4.77
N TYR A 71 -15.55 6.71 5.07
CA TYR A 71 -16.29 7.96 5.19
C TYR A 71 -16.91 8.40 3.86
N GLU A 72 -16.16 8.34 2.76
CA GLU A 72 -16.69 8.70 1.43
C GLU A 72 -17.69 7.67 0.89
N LEU A 73 -17.45 6.36 1.08
CA LEU A 73 -18.40 5.32 0.69
C LEU A 73 -19.73 5.41 1.45
N ARG A 74 -19.73 5.92 2.69
CA ARG A 74 -20.96 6.14 3.47
C ARG A 74 -21.79 7.33 2.96
N LYS A 75 -21.18 8.29 2.28
CA LYS A 75 -21.89 9.43 1.67
C LYS A 75 -22.48 9.11 0.30
N ALA A 76 -21.97 8.07 -0.34
CA ALA A 76 -22.33 7.67 -1.70
C ALA A 76 -23.69 6.96 -1.78
#